data_AF-A0A0N4YLF4-F1
#
_entry.id   AF-A0A0N4YLF4-F1
#
_cell.length_a   1.000
_cell.length_b   1.000
_cell.length_c   1.000
_cell.angle_alpha   90.00
_cell.angle_beta   90.00
_cell.angle_gamma   90.00
#
_symmetry.space_group_name_H-M   'P 1'
#
loop_
_entity.id
_entity.type
_entity.pdbx_description
1 polymer ?
#
loop_
_entity_poly.entity_id
_entity_poly.type
_entity_poly.pdbx_seq_one_letter_code
_entity_poly.pdbx_strand_id
1 'polypeptide(L)'
;MAVIPTLSDAEILLSMKGEVNSTVKEVTDSMCKVNNAEITGCYQCTQGAVAHIECQSQDDNTMATVICEDFTFSVPCSPRGTKSSLRFNFQRARIHLSCTVSCGQTETNFDVTGILHWTRTFYSAAEKILAGESNIYNEVALPDIGHITSVFLAWYKFSLVILGILVISVIAGYFFFFNCGLRIALLVVRALGNVTLRAVRAPILLLWRTIWRLRESSRKRHTAKDL
;
A
#
# COMPACT_ATOMS: atom_id res chain seq x y z
N MET A 1 -26.22 1.16 21.14
CA MET A 1 -27.56 1.43 20.56
C MET A 1 -27.31 2.08 19.21
N ALA A 2 -27.78 1.47 18.11
CA ALA A 2 -27.60 2.02 16.77
C ALA A 2 -28.74 2.99 16.48
N VAL A 3 -28.41 4.23 16.10
CA VAL A 3 -29.37 5.25 15.65
C VAL A 3 -29.28 5.28 14.13
N ILE A 4 -30.39 5.07 13.44
CA ILE A 4 -30.47 5.08 11.97
C ILE A 4 -30.90 6.50 11.54
N PRO A 5 -30.02 7.29 10.89
CA PRO A 5 -30.31 8.68 10.53
C PRO A 5 -30.95 8.84 9.14
N THR A 6 -31.37 7.75 8.50
CA THR A 6 -31.92 7.72 7.12
C THR A 6 -33.37 7.27 7.11
N LEU A 7 -34.17 7.79 6.17
CA LEU A 7 -35.52 7.29 5.89
C LEU A 7 -35.49 5.77 5.67
N SER A 8 -36.02 5.01 6.62
CA SER A 8 -36.32 3.59 6.47
C SER A 8 -37.60 3.46 5.64
N ASP A 9 -37.54 2.74 4.52
CA ASP A 9 -38.75 2.36 3.79
C ASP A 9 -39.52 1.38 4.66
N ALA A 10 -40.58 1.89 5.29
CA ALA A 10 -41.40 1.16 6.24
C ALA A 10 -42.85 1.31 5.81
N GLU A 11 -43.48 0.18 5.49
CA GLU A 11 -44.92 0.14 5.24
C GLU A 11 -45.66 0.23 6.58
N ILE A 12 -46.24 1.40 6.87
CA ILE A 12 -47.05 1.61 8.06
C ILE A 12 -48.53 1.44 7.69
N LEU A 13 -49.14 0.33 8.14
CA LEU A 13 -50.58 0.09 8.03
C LEU A 13 -51.31 0.67 9.25
N LEU A 14 -51.96 1.81 9.07
CA LEU A 14 -52.80 2.47 10.08
C LEU A 14 -54.26 2.04 9.90
N SER A 15 -54.77 1.24 10.83
CA SER A 15 -56.20 0.89 10.88
C SER A 15 -56.89 1.69 11.99
N MET A 16 -57.50 2.82 11.64
CA MET A 16 -58.33 3.61 12.56
C MET A 16 -59.77 3.10 12.57
N LYS A 17 -60.30 2.82 13.77
CA LYS A 17 -61.69 2.41 13.98
C LYS A 17 -62.46 3.58 14.60
N GLY A 18 -63.16 4.36 13.78
CA GLY A 18 -63.94 5.53 14.20
C GLY A 18 -64.18 6.51 13.03
N GLU A 19 -65.21 7.35 13.15
CA GLU A 19 -65.55 8.36 12.15
C GLU A 19 -64.74 9.64 12.42
N VAL A 20 -63.83 9.98 11.50
CA VAL A 20 -62.93 11.13 11.62
C VAL A 20 -63.66 12.36 11.09
N ASN A 21 -64.26 13.15 11.99
CA ASN A 21 -65.04 14.33 11.60
C ASN A 21 -64.18 15.55 11.23
N SER A 22 -62.87 15.56 11.53
CA SER A 22 -61.98 16.65 11.12
C SER A 22 -60.50 16.29 11.36
N THR A 23 -59.73 16.19 10.28
CA THR A 23 -58.27 16.17 10.34
C THR A 23 -57.77 17.62 10.34
N VAL A 24 -57.47 18.17 11.52
CA VAL A 24 -56.81 19.48 11.60
C VAL A 24 -55.32 19.26 11.40
N LYS A 25 -54.84 19.48 10.17
CA LYS A 25 -53.41 19.62 9.90
C LYS A 25 -53.07 21.04 10.37
N GLU A 26 -52.55 21.17 11.60
CA GLU A 26 -51.97 22.44 12.06
C GLU A 26 -50.66 22.63 11.30
N VAL A 27 -50.78 23.11 10.06
CA VAL A 27 -49.65 23.60 9.29
C VAL A 27 -49.43 25.02 9.79
N THR A 28 -48.62 25.17 10.82
CA THR A 28 -48.02 26.46 11.12
C THR A 28 -47.20 26.82 9.89
N ASP A 29 -47.69 27.77 9.11
CA ASP A 29 -47.05 28.22 7.87
C ASP A 29 -45.84 29.09 8.23
N SER A 30 -44.82 28.43 8.78
CA SER A 30 -43.59 29.06 9.23
C SER A 30 -42.58 29.02 8.09
N MET A 31 -41.85 30.12 7.89
CA MET A 31 -40.74 30.11 6.95
C MET A 31 -39.49 29.51 7.61
N CYS A 32 -38.87 28.53 6.94
CA CYS A 32 -37.56 28.01 7.32
C CYS A 32 -36.51 28.42 6.32
N LYS A 33 -35.33 28.73 6.84
CA LYS A 33 -34.16 29.14 6.06
C LYS A 33 -32.94 28.34 6.48
N VAL A 34 -32.21 27.88 5.48
CA VAL A 34 -30.90 27.23 5.62
C VAL A 34 -29.91 28.02 4.76
N ASN A 35 -28.71 28.25 5.29
CA ASN A 35 -27.64 28.91 4.53
C ASN A 35 -26.88 27.87 3.68
N ASN A 36 -26.21 28.34 2.62
CA ASN A 36 -25.34 27.50 1.80
C ASN A 36 -24.30 26.77 2.67
N ALA A 37 -24.09 25.51 2.38
CA ALA A 37 -23.26 24.63 3.20
C ALA A 37 -22.14 23.97 2.37
N GLU A 38 -21.04 23.69 3.06
CA GLU A 38 -19.94 22.91 2.49
C GLU A 38 -20.08 21.44 2.88
N ILE A 39 -19.81 20.56 1.93
CA ILE A 39 -19.81 19.11 2.15
C ILE A 39 -18.38 18.56 2.20
N THR A 40 -18.11 17.75 3.23
CA THR A 40 -16.80 17.11 3.42
C THR A 40 -16.96 15.61 3.60
N GLY A 41 -15.96 14.85 3.18
CA GLY A 41 -15.94 13.38 3.31
C GLY A 41 -15.45 12.69 2.05
N CYS A 42 -16.01 11.51 1.76
CA CYS A 42 -15.54 10.66 0.67
C CYS A 42 -16.63 10.31 -0.34
N TYR A 43 -16.19 10.02 -1.57
CA TYR A 43 -17.04 9.44 -2.60
C TYR A 43 -16.69 7.95 -2.81
N GLN A 44 -17.70 7.14 -3.14
CA GLN A 44 -17.64 5.68 -3.26
C GLN A 44 -17.17 4.94 -2.00
N CYS A 45 -17.63 5.39 -0.83
CA CYS A 45 -17.29 4.87 0.49
C CYS A 45 -18.54 4.65 1.35
N THR A 46 -18.47 3.78 2.38
CA THR A 46 -19.63 3.54 3.25
C THR A 46 -19.87 4.67 4.25
N GLN A 47 -18.82 5.39 4.65
CA GLN A 47 -18.97 6.59 5.47
C GLN A 47 -19.71 7.72 4.74
N GLY A 48 -19.67 7.75 3.41
CA GLY A 48 -20.22 8.83 2.62
C GLY A 48 -19.58 10.21 2.91
N ALA A 49 -20.35 11.25 2.63
CA ALA A 49 -19.99 12.63 2.87
C ALA A 49 -21.03 13.31 3.76
N VAL A 50 -20.60 14.27 4.58
CA VAL A 50 -21.44 14.95 5.56
C VAL A 50 -21.42 16.46 5.31
N ALA A 51 -22.59 17.07 5.17
CA ALA A 51 -22.77 18.51 5.16
C ALA A 51 -23.35 18.97 6.50
N HIS A 52 -22.76 20.01 7.08
CA HIS A 52 -23.27 20.61 8.32
C HIS A 52 -24.11 21.81 7.96
N ILE A 53 -25.40 21.75 8.26
CA ILE A 53 -26.36 22.82 8.00
C ILE A 53 -26.82 23.45 9.30
N GLU A 54 -27.25 24.70 9.22
CA GLU A 54 -27.93 25.38 10.31
C GLU A 54 -29.31 25.78 9.82
N CYS A 55 -30.35 25.23 10.44
CA CYS A 55 -31.74 25.54 10.09
C CYS A 55 -32.34 26.53 11.09
N GLN A 56 -32.87 27.63 10.56
CA GLN A 56 -33.57 28.67 11.31
C GLN A 56 -35.04 28.69 10.91
N SER A 57 -35.94 28.68 11.89
CA SER A 57 -37.38 28.91 11.72
C SER A 57 -37.76 30.32 12.16
N GLN A 58 -38.87 30.86 11.67
CA GLN A 58 -39.27 32.23 11.99
C GLN A 58 -39.85 32.41 13.39
N ASP A 59 -40.79 31.54 13.78
CA ASP A 59 -41.60 31.74 15.00
C ASP A 59 -41.30 30.71 16.08
N ASP A 60 -41.44 29.42 15.75
CA ASP A 60 -41.36 28.32 16.72
C ASP A 60 -40.40 27.22 16.29
N ASN A 61 -40.05 26.35 17.24
CA ASN A 61 -39.29 25.13 16.96
C ASN A 61 -40.15 24.18 16.11
N THR A 62 -39.65 23.81 14.94
CA THR A 62 -40.37 22.97 13.98
C THR A 62 -39.43 21.97 13.30
N MET A 63 -39.99 20.98 12.61
CA MET A 63 -39.25 20.03 11.78
C MET A 63 -39.38 20.46 10.32
N ALA A 64 -38.25 20.73 9.67
CA ALA A 64 -38.22 21.02 8.23
C ALA A 64 -37.86 19.77 7.43
N THR A 65 -38.40 19.71 6.21
CA THR A 65 -38.02 18.74 5.19
C THR A 65 -36.99 19.40 4.27
N VAL A 66 -35.84 18.76 4.11
CA VAL A 66 -34.78 19.17 3.20
C VAL A 66 -34.72 18.17 2.05
N ILE A 67 -34.87 18.65 0.83
CA ILE A 67 -34.82 17.85 -0.39
C ILE A 67 -33.63 18.34 -1.23
N CYS A 68 -32.72 17.44 -1.56
CA CYS A 68 -31.52 17.69 -2.36
C CYS A 68 -31.43 16.64 -3.46
N GLU A 69 -31.88 16.96 -4.68
CA GLU A 69 -32.00 15.99 -5.78
C GLU A 69 -32.71 14.69 -5.33
N ASP A 70 -31.99 13.58 -5.24
CA ASP A 70 -32.52 12.26 -4.83
C ASP A 70 -32.54 12.03 -3.30
N PHE A 71 -32.00 12.97 -2.50
CA PHE A 71 -31.89 12.82 -1.05
C PHE A 71 -32.94 13.64 -0.32
N THR A 72 -33.62 13.03 0.65
CA THR A 72 -34.60 13.71 1.51
C THR A 72 -34.24 13.49 2.98
N PHE A 73 -34.25 14.57 3.76
CA PHE A 73 -33.93 14.58 5.18
C PHE A 73 -34.98 15.35 5.97
N SER A 74 -35.18 14.97 7.23
CA SER A 74 -35.97 15.75 8.18
C SER A 74 -35.04 16.29 9.26
N VAL A 75 -35.03 17.62 9.45
CA VAL A 75 -34.11 18.31 10.36
C VAL A 75 -34.88 19.23 11.33
N PRO A 76 -34.45 19.31 12.59
CA PRO A 76 -35.01 20.28 13.53
C PRO A 76 -34.53 21.69 13.19
N CYS A 77 -35.46 22.65 13.31
CA CYS A 77 -35.23 24.07 13.12
C CYS A 77 -35.73 24.83 14.35
N SER A 78 -35.03 25.91 14.71
CA SER A 78 -35.43 26.79 15.81
C SER A 78 -35.22 28.25 15.43
N PRO A 79 -35.89 29.20 16.10
CA PRO A 79 -35.64 30.62 15.90
C PRO A 79 -34.21 31.07 16.20
N ARG A 80 -33.47 30.27 16.99
CA ARG A 80 -32.06 30.52 17.31
C ARG A 80 -31.07 29.85 16.37
N GLY A 81 -31.56 29.02 15.45
CA GLY A 81 -30.72 28.18 14.60
C GLY A 81 -30.33 26.86 15.27
N THR A 82 -30.58 25.75 14.58
CA THR A 82 -30.20 24.41 15.04
C THR A 82 -29.28 23.75 14.02
N LYS A 83 -28.14 23.25 14.50
CA LYS A 83 -27.16 22.56 13.67
C LYS A 83 -27.59 21.11 13.44
N SER A 84 -27.58 20.69 12.19
CA SER A 84 -27.89 19.33 11.76
C SER A 84 -26.83 18.82 10.77
N SER A 85 -26.58 17.52 10.78
CA SER A 85 -25.65 16.86 9.87
C SER A 85 -26.41 16.03 8.84
N LEU A 86 -26.26 16.39 7.56
CA LEU A 86 -26.84 15.68 6.43
C LEU A 86 -25.81 14.72 5.85
N ARG A 87 -26.14 13.43 5.77
CA ARG A 87 -25.21 12.39 5.29
C ARG A 87 -25.63 11.90 3.91
N PHE A 88 -24.69 11.95 2.99
CA PHE A 88 -24.88 11.63 1.57
C PHE A 88 -23.94 10.53 1.11
N ASN A 89 -24.31 9.83 0.05
CA ASN A 89 -23.43 8.88 -0.62
C ASN A 89 -23.29 9.25 -2.10
N PHE A 90 -22.07 9.60 -2.52
CA PHE A 90 -21.80 10.04 -3.88
C PHE A 90 -20.86 9.09 -4.62
N GLN A 91 -21.02 9.03 -5.94
CA GLN A 91 -20.12 8.31 -6.84
C GLN A 91 -19.06 9.19 -7.50
N ARG A 92 -19.13 10.51 -7.30
CA ARG A 92 -18.27 11.53 -7.93
C ARG A 92 -17.62 12.45 -6.89
N ALA A 93 -16.47 13.01 -7.23
CA ALA A 93 -15.71 13.88 -6.33
C ALA A 93 -16.27 15.31 -6.22
N ARG A 94 -16.64 15.93 -7.34
CA ARG A 94 -17.14 17.31 -7.35
C ARG A 94 -18.65 17.32 -7.13
N ILE A 95 -19.07 18.00 -6.06
CA ILE A 95 -20.47 18.07 -5.65
C ILE A 95 -20.93 19.52 -5.72
N HIS A 96 -22.06 19.70 -6.39
CA HIS A 96 -22.87 20.91 -6.41
C HIS A 96 -24.31 20.43 -6.44
N LEU A 97 -25.03 20.65 -5.35
CA LEU A 97 -26.42 20.25 -5.17
C LEU A 97 -27.23 21.51 -4.89
N SER A 98 -28.36 21.63 -5.58
CA SER A 98 -29.36 22.62 -5.22
C SER A 98 -30.43 21.95 -4.37
N CYS A 99 -30.64 22.48 -3.18
CA CYS A 99 -31.51 21.92 -2.17
C CYS A 99 -32.65 22.89 -1.84
N THR A 100 -33.80 22.34 -1.50
CA THR A 100 -34.98 23.06 -1.02
C THR A 100 -35.26 22.67 0.42
N VAL A 101 -35.54 23.65 1.29
CA VAL A 101 -36.02 23.42 2.66
C VAL A 101 -37.44 23.94 2.81
N SER A 102 -38.30 23.13 3.41
CA SER A 102 -39.70 23.47 3.65
C SER A 102 -40.13 23.10 5.07
N CYS A 103 -40.84 24.01 5.75
CA CYS A 103 -41.46 23.75 7.05
C CYS A 103 -42.89 24.31 7.08
N GLY A 104 -43.72 23.81 6.18
CA GLY A 104 -45.06 24.34 5.93
C GLY A 104 -45.35 24.36 4.44
N GLN A 105 -45.94 25.45 3.94
CA GLN A 105 -46.16 25.65 2.50
C GLN A 105 -45.04 26.43 1.81
N THR A 106 -44.21 27.15 2.58
CA THR A 106 -43.10 27.93 2.02
C THR A 106 -41.84 27.09 1.84
N GLU A 107 -41.23 27.18 0.67
CA GLU A 107 -39.95 26.54 0.34
C GLU A 107 -38.86 27.60 0.12
N THR A 108 -37.66 27.37 0.64
CA THR A 108 -36.49 28.20 0.37
C THR A 108 -35.34 27.37 -0.19
N ASN A 109 -34.55 27.97 -1.10
CA ASN A 109 -33.46 27.28 -1.79
C ASN A 109 -32.11 27.60 -1.15
N PHE A 110 -31.23 26.61 -1.12
CA PHE A 110 -29.84 26.74 -0.71
C PHE A 110 -28.97 25.73 -1.45
N ASP A 111 -27.68 26.05 -1.58
CA ASP A 111 -26.74 25.18 -2.30
C ASP A 111 -25.79 24.47 -1.35
N VAL A 112 -25.48 23.21 -1.67
CA VAL A 112 -24.46 22.41 -1.00
C VAL A 112 -23.33 22.12 -1.99
N THR A 113 -22.12 22.58 -1.67
CA THR A 113 -20.96 22.46 -2.56
C THR A 113 -19.75 21.89 -1.86
N GLY A 114 -18.90 21.15 -2.58
CA GLY A 114 -17.65 20.63 -2.03
C GLY A 114 -16.92 19.69 -2.97
N ILE A 115 -15.69 19.34 -2.59
CA ILE A 115 -14.84 18.39 -3.31
C ILE A 115 -14.52 17.24 -2.36
N LEU A 116 -15.00 16.04 -2.68
CA LEU A 116 -14.83 14.83 -1.88
C LEU A 116 -13.54 14.09 -2.22
N HIS A 117 -12.95 13.46 -1.21
CA HIS A 117 -11.75 12.64 -1.38
C HIS A 117 -12.10 11.19 -1.76
N TRP A 118 -11.20 10.53 -2.48
CA TRP A 118 -11.35 9.12 -2.85
C TRP A 118 -10.77 8.22 -1.77
N THR A 119 -11.48 7.16 -1.38
CA THR A 119 -11.04 6.24 -0.31
C THR A 119 -10.93 4.77 -0.73
N ARG A 120 -11.02 4.44 -2.02
CA ARG A 120 -10.86 3.04 -2.47
C ARG A 120 -9.40 2.56 -2.54
N THR A 121 -8.44 3.30 -1.98
CA THR A 121 -7.03 2.89 -2.01
C THR A 121 -6.63 2.20 -0.71
N PHE A 122 -5.78 1.17 -0.82
CA PHE A 122 -5.18 0.46 0.32
C PHE A 122 -4.51 1.41 1.32
N TYR A 123 -4.05 2.57 0.85
CA TYR A 123 -3.39 3.59 1.65
C TYR A 123 -4.30 4.16 2.74
N SER A 124 -5.57 4.45 2.44
CA SER A 124 -6.50 4.96 3.46
C SER A 124 -6.88 3.89 4.49
N ALA A 125 -6.85 2.61 4.12
CA ALA A 125 -7.00 1.52 5.09
C ALA A 125 -5.76 1.42 6.00
N ALA A 126 -4.56 1.51 5.43
CA ALA A 126 -3.32 1.52 6.20
C ALA A 126 -3.24 2.71 7.16
N GLU A 127 -3.64 3.91 6.71
CA GLU A 127 -3.64 5.12 7.53
C GLU A 127 -4.64 5.02 8.69
N LYS A 128 -5.86 4.49 8.46
CA LYS A 128 -6.85 4.23 9.53
C LYS A 128 -6.40 3.15 10.53
N ILE A 129 -5.69 2.11 10.08
CA ILE A 129 -5.09 1.09 10.94
C ILE A 129 -3.98 1.70 11.81
N LEU A 130 -3.14 2.54 11.23
CA LEU A 130 -2.06 3.25 11.95
C LEU A 130 -2.63 4.27 12.95
N ALA A 131 -3.77 4.87 12.65
CA ALA A 131 -4.49 5.78 13.55
C ALA A 131 -5.24 5.07 14.70
N GLY A 132 -5.30 3.73 14.71
CA GLY A 132 -5.89 2.95 15.80
C GLY A 132 -7.43 2.93 15.83
N GLU A 133 -8.09 3.22 14.72
CA GLU A 133 -9.55 3.33 14.65
C GLU A 133 -10.18 1.93 14.44
N SER A 134 -11.03 1.48 15.36
CA SER A 134 -11.47 0.07 15.46
C SER A 134 -12.70 -0.32 14.64
N ASN A 135 -13.30 0.61 13.88
CA ASN A 135 -14.51 0.37 13.08
C ASN A 135 -14.19 0.03 11.61
N ILE A 136 -13.32 -0.96 11.38
CA ILE A 136 -12.79 -1.32 10.03
C ILE A 136 -13.65 -2.38 9.31
N TYR A 137 -14.83 -2.74 9.82
CA TYR A 137 -15.55 -3.91 9.31
C TYR A 137 -16.30 -3.71 7.98
N ASN A 138 -16.54 -2.47 7.52
CA ASN A 138 -17.42 -2.23 6.36
C ASN A 138 -16.77 -1.55 5.14
N GLU A 139 -15.48 -1.27 5.13
CA GLU A 139 -14.85 -0.50 4.03
C GLU A 139 -13.67 -1.17 3.34
N VAL A 140 -13.28 -2.36 3.80
CA VAL A 140 -12.18 -3.11 3.20
C VAL A 140 -12.74 -4.03 2.12
N ALA A 141 -12.94 -3.48 0.93
CA ALA A 141 -12.94 -4.31 -0.28
C ALA A 141 -11.49 -4.75 -0.51
N LEU A 142 -11.13 -5.91 0.04
CA LEU A 142 -9.84 -6.52 -0.27
C LEU A 142 -9.81 -6.72 -1.80
N PRO A 143 -8.75 -6.26 -2.51
CA PRO A 143 -8.61 -6.56 -3.92
C PRO A 143 -8.64 -8.08 -4.08
N ASP A 144 -9.26 -8.56 -5.17
CA ASP A 144 -9.55 -9.97 -5.42
C ASP A 144 -8.25 -10.83 -5.38
N ILE A 145 -7.89 -11.28 -4.17
CA ILE A 145 -6.67 -12.03 -3.88
C ILE A 145 -6.71 -13.37 -4.62
N GLY A 146 -7.89 -13.85 -5.00
CA GLY A 146 -8.07 -15.05 -5.81
C GLY A 146 -7.35 -14.95 -7.16
N HIS A 147 -7.42 -13.80 -7.84
CA HIS A 147 -6.76 -13.67 -9.14
C HIS A 147 -5.23 -13.61 -8.98
N ILE A 148 -4.73 -12.85 -8.02
CA ILE A 148 -3.29 -12.70 -7.79
C ILE A 148 -2.67 -14.04 -7.35
N THR A 149 -3.30 -14.74 -6.41
CA THR A 149 -2.81 -16.04 -5.92
C THR A 149 -2.81 -17.12 -7.01
N SER A 150 -3.78 -17.09 -7.94
CA SER A 150 -3.82 -18.03 -9.07
C SER A 150 -2.61 -17.88 -10.00
N VAL A 151 -2.14 -16.65 -10.24
CA VAL A 151 -0.95 -16.40 -11.08
C VAL A 151 0.31 -16.86 -10.35
N PHE A 152 0.45 -16.54 -9.06
CA PHE A 152 1.61 -17.00 -8.29
C PHE A 152 1.65 -18.54 -8.16
N LEU A 153 0.50 -19.20 -7.95
CA LEU A 153 0.40 -20.66 -7.88
C LEU A 153 0.46 -21.36 -9.24
N ALA A 154 0.20 -20.67 -10.35
CA ALA A 154 0.41 -21.24 -11.69
C ALA A 154 1.92 -21.37 -12.00
N TRP A 155 2.73 -20.41 -11.53
CA TRP A 155 4.15 -20.30 -11.92
C TRP A 155 5.16 -20.64 -10.81
N TYR A 156 4.72 -20.97 -9.58
CA TYR A 156 5.65 -21.24 -8.46
C TYR A 156 6.64 -22.38 -8.74
N LYS A 157 6.23 -23.40 -9.50
CA LYS A 157 7.10 -24.54 -9.87
C LYS A 157 8.30 -24.06 -10.70
N PHE A 158 8.07 -23.16 -11.66
CA PHE A 158 9.15 -22.59 -12.47
C PHE A 158 10.08 -21.70 -11.64
N SER A 159 9.52 -20.92 -10.71
CA SER A 159 10.31 -20.09 -9.78
C SER A 159 11.26 -20.94 -8.91
N LEU A 160 10.76 -22.06 -8.36
CA LEU A 160 11.59 -22.98 -7.57
C LEU A 160 12.69 -23.65 -8.39
N VAL A 161 12.43 -24.00 -9.66
CA VAL A 161 13.44 -24.57 -10.56
C VAL A 161 14.55 -23.57 -10.85
N ILE A 162 14.22 -22.31 -11.14
CA ILE A 162 15.22 -21.25 -11.39
C ILE A 162 16.08 -21.02 -10.15
N LEU A 163 15.46 -20.94 -8.97
CA LEU A 163 16.18 -20.81 -7.70
C LEU A 163 17.15 -21.99 -7.47
N GLY A 164 16.69 -23.22 -7.74
CA GLY A 164 17.53 -24.41 -7.67
C GLY A 164 18.74 -24.36 -8.61
N ILE A 165 18.54 -23.95 -9.87
CA ILE A 165 19.63 -23.82 -10.86
C ILE A 165 20.67 -22.78 -10.40
N LEU A 166 20.22 -21.64 -9.87
CA LEU A 166 21.13 -20.60 -9.36
C LEU A 166 21.99 -21.13 -8.21
N VAL A 167 21.38 -21.83 -7.25
CA VAL A 167 22.12 -22.43 -6.12
C VAL A 167 23.13 -23.47 -6.61
N ILE A 168 22.74 -24.35 -7.55
CA ILE A 168 23.65 -25.35 -8.14
C ILE A 168 24.80 -24.67 -8.88
N SER A 169 24.55 -23.60 -9.63
CA SER A 169 25.59 -22.86 -10.35
C SER A 169 26.62 -22.24 -9.40
N VAL A 170 26.17 -21.66 -8.27
CA VAL A 170 27.07 -21.10 -7.25
C VAL A 170 27.91 -22.21 -6.60
N ILE A 171 27.29 -23.34 -6.26
CA ILE A 171 27.98 -24.49 -5.66
C ILE A 171 29.03 -25.04 -6.64
N ALA A 172 28.66 -25.27 -7.90
CA ALA A 172 29.57 -25.76 -8.94
C ALA A 172 30.76 -24.82 -9.16
N GLY A 173 30.50 -23.50 -9.21
CA GLY A 173 31.55 -22.48 -9.31
C GLY A 173 32.52 -22.52 -8.14
N TYR A 174 32.00 -22.63 -6.91
CA TYR A 174 32.82 -22.74 -5.70
C TYR A 174 33.71 -23.99 -5.72
N PHE A 175 33.14 -25.15 -6.07
CA PHE A 175 33.91 -26.40 -6.18
C PHE A 175 34.98 -26.34 -7.27
N PHE A 176 34.69 -25.73 -8.42
CA PHE A 176 35.65 -25.59 -9.51
C PHE A 176 36.80 -24.65 -9.13
N PHE A 177 36.49 -23.51 -8.50
CA PHE A 177 37.50 -22.57 -8.02
C PHE A 177 38.43 -23.22 -6.98
N PHE A 178 37.87 -23.96 -6.02
CA PHE A 178 38.65 -24.60 -4.96
C PHE A 178 39.54 -25.73 -5.51
N ASN A 179 39.02 -26.58 -6.41
CA ASN A 179 39.78 -27.71 -6.95
C ASN A 179 40.78 -27.32 -8.04
N CYS A 180 40.38 -26.48 -9.01
CA CYS A 180 41.26 -26.06 -10.11
C CYS A 180 42.24 -24.97 -9.67
N GLY A 181 41.81 -24.00 -8.85
CA GLY A 181 42.67 -22.94 -8.34
C GLY A 181 43.82 -23.49 -7.49
N LEU A 182 43.53 -24.42 -6.57
CA LEU A 182 44.55 -25.03 -5.72
C LEU A 182 45.53 -25.89 -6.54
N ARG A 183 45.05 -26.66 -7.52
CA ARG A 183 45.93 -27.47 -8.39
C ARG A 183 46.85 -26.61 -9.25
N ILE A 184 46.34 -25.52 -9.84
CA ILE A 184 47.15 -24.61 -10.65
C ILE A 184 48.18 -23.89 -9.76
N ALA A 185 47.78 -23.39 -8.59
CA ALA A 185 48.69 -22.76 -7.64
C ALA A 185 49.83 -23.70 -7.21
N LEU A 186 49.50 -24.97 -6.89
CA LEU A 186 50.51 -25.98 -6.55
C LEU A 186 51.47 -26.31 -7.70
N LEU A 187 50.98 -26.34 -8.94
CA LEU A 187 51.82 -26.55 -10.12
C LEU A 187 52.78 -25.37 -10.35
N VAL A 188 52.30 -24.13 -10.19
CA VAL A 188 53.15 -22.93 -10.31
C VAL A 188 54.22 -22.91 -9.22
N VAL A 189 53.86 -23.20 -7.96
CA VAL A 189 54.84 -23.27 -6.85
C VAL A 189 55.88 -24.36 -7.11
N ARG A 190 55.47 -25.55 -7.57
CA ARG A 190 56.40 -26.63 -7.94
C ARG A 190 57.31 -26.25 -9.10
N ALA A 191 56.79 -25.56 -10.11
CA ALA A 191 57.58 -25.10 -11.25
C ALA A 191 58.62 -24.06 -10.82
N LEU A 192 58.22 -23.05 -10.03
CA LEU A 192 59.13 -22.04 -9.48
C LEU A 192 60.20 -22.67 -8.59
N GLY A 193 59.83 -23.60 -7.70
CA GLY A 193 60.79 -24.33 -6.87
C GLY A 193 61.79 -25.17 -7.67
N ASN A 194 61.36 -25.80 -8.76
CA ASN A 194 62.27 -26.54 -9.64
C ASN A 194 63.21 -25.62 -10.41
N VAL A 195 62.74 -24.45 -10.84
CA VAL A 195 63.58 -23.45 -11.53
C VAL A 195 64.64 -22.90 -10.59
N THR A 196 64.28 -22.51 -9.36
CA THR A 196 65.25 -22.01 -8.37
C THR A 196 66.26 -23.09 -7.99
N LEU A 197 65.81 -24.34 -7.78
CA LEU A 197 66.70 -25.46 -7.48
C LEU A 197 67.69 -25.73 -8.63
N ARG A 198 67.24 -25.66 -9.89
CA ARG A 198 68.11 -25.79 -11.07
C ARG A 198 69.08 -24.63 -11.20
N ALA A 199 68.62 -23.40 -10.96
CA ALA A 199 69.45 -22.19 -10.99
C ALA A 199 70.55 -22.20 -9.92
N VAL A 200 70.30 -22.78 -8.74
CA VAL A 200 71.33 -22.95 -7.68
C VAL A 200 72.25 -24.13 -7.98
N ARG A 201 71.74 -25.26 -8.48
CA ARG A 201 72.57 -26.45 -8.77
C ARG A 201 73.53 -26.27 -9.95
N ALA A 202 73.13 -25.53 -10.99
CA ALA A 202 73.97 -25.31 -12.17
C ALA A 202 75.33 -24.64 -11.87
N PRO A 203 75.42 -23.51 -11.15
CA PRO A 203 76.71 -22.89 -10.82
C PRO A 203 77.53 -23.75 -9.87
N ILE A 204 76.90 -24.45 -8.91
CA ILE A 204 77.60 -25.38 -8.00
C ILE A 204 78.27 -26.50 -8.80
N LEU A 205 77.57 -27.11 -9.77
CA LEU A 205 78.13 -28.16 -10.63
C LEU A 205 79.24 -27.63 -11.54
N LEU A 206 79.10 -26.42 -12.09
CA LEU A 206 80.14 -25.80 -12.91
C LEU A 206 81.41 -25.49 -12.11
N LEU A 207 81.26 -24.94 -10.89
CA LEU A 207 82.38 -24.73 -9.97
C LEU A 207 83.05 -26.05 -9.58
N TRP A 208 82.28 -27.10 -9.32
CA TRP A 208 82.84 -28.42 -9.03
C TRP A 208 83.62 -28.98 -10.21
N ARG A 209 83.13 -28.78 -11.44
CA ARG A 209 83.77 -29.25 -12.67
C ARG A 209 85.04 -28.47 -13.02
N THR A 210 85.10 -27.17 -12.73
CA THR A 210 86.33 -26.37 -12.91
C THR A 210 87.38 -26.73 -11.85
N ILE A 211 86.98 -26.91 -10.59
CA ILE A 211 87.87 -27.40 -9.53
C ILE A 211 88.43 -28.78 -9.89
N TRP A 212 87.60 -29.69 -10.40
CA TRP A 212 88.05 -31.02 -10.82
C TRP A 212 89.06 -30.97 -11.97
N ARG A 213 88.82 -30.14 -13.00
CA ARG A 213 89.77 -29.91 -14.11
C ARG A 213 91.08 -29.28 -13.65
N LEU A 214 91.03 -28.32 -12.73
CA LEU A 214 92.23 -27.70 -12.15
C LEU A 214 93.04 -28.72 -11.34
N ARG A 215 92.37 -29.59 -10.57
CA ARG A 215 93.01 -30.68 -9.82
C ARG A 215 93.70 -31.68 -10.74
N GLU A 216 93.10 -32.00 -11.88
CA GLU A 216 93.71 -32.88 -12.88
C GLU A 216 94.90 -32.24 -13.61
N SER A 217 94.80 -30.95 -13.96
CA SER A 217 95.93 -30.18 -14.53
C SER A 217 97.11 -30.06 -13.56
N SER A 218 96.85 -29.85 -12.26
CA SER A 218 97.88 -29.84 -11.22
C SER A 218 98.55 -31.20 -11.09
N ARG A 219 97.78 -32.30 -11.12
CA ARG A 219 98.30 -33.67 -11.07
C ARG A 219 99.21 -34.00 -12.27
N LYS A 220 98.87 -33.53 -13.47
CA LYS A 220 99.72 -33.67 -14.68
C LYS A 220 101.00 -32.82 -14.61
N ARG A 221 100.96 -31.65 -13.97
CA ARG A 221 102.14 -30.79 -13.77
C ARG A 221 103.15 -31.33 -12.75
N HIS A 222 102.68 -32.04 -11.73
CA HIS A 222 103.58 -32.71 -10.77
C HIS A 222 104.32 -33.89 -11.43
N THR A 223 103.64 -34.70 -12.23
CA THR A 223 104.25 -35.84 -12.94
C THR A 223 105.26 -35.44 -14.02
N ALA A 224 105.16 -34.24 -14.58
CA ALA A 224 106.12 -33.72 -15.56
C ALA A 224 107.38 -33.07 -14.94
N LYS A 225 107.43 -32.87 -13.62
CA LYS A 225 108.61 -32.34 -12.91
C LYS A 225 109.55 -33.42 -12.37
N ASP A 226 109.10 -34.67 -12.36
CA ASP A 226 109.84 -35.82 -11.85
C ASP A 226 110.48 -36.67 -12.98
N LEU A 227 110.59 -36.12 -14.21
CA LEU A 227 111.23 -36.73 -15.38
C LEU A 227 112.36 -35.83 -15.89
#